data_AF-A0A9E2KVK7-F1
#
_entry.id   AF-A0A9E2KVK7-F1
#
_cell.length_a   1.000
_cell.length_b   1.000
_cell.length_c   1.000
_cell.angle_alpha   90.00
_cell.angle_beta   90.00
_cell.angle_gamma   90.00
#
_symmetry.space_group_name_H-M   'P 1'
#
loop_
_entity.id
_entity.type
_entity.pdbx_description
1 polymer ?
#
loop_
_entity_poly.entity_id
_entity_poly.type
_entity_poly.pdbx_seq_one_letter_code
_entity_poly.pdbx_strand_id
1 'polypeptide(L)'
;KIDTIEDISKYNNELFDNNMVGISSINNQIEDLIKKIRSIFEVDEFIESDLNVLQSNRQIGIFENIKHDLENSIISLNNHEPLDLVIYNYEQANMKLAKILGNGNEYDFLDDLFKNFCVGK
;
A
#
# COMPACT_ATOMS: atom_id res chain seq x y z
N LYS A 1 17.70 -34.21 -12.05
CA LYS A 1 16.83 -33.31 -12.82
C LYS A 1 15.44 -33.52 -12.25
N ILE A 2 14.86 -32.48 -11.64
CA ILE A 2 13.55 -32.60 -10.98
C ILE A 2 12.53 -32.14 -12.02
N ASP A 3 11.87 -33.10 -12.65
CA ASP A 3 10.73 -32.86 -13.55
C ASP A 3 9.47 -32.84 -12.69
N THR A 4 9.12 -31.66 -12.20
CA THR A 4 8.02 -31.43 -11.23
C THR A 4 6.64 -31.89 -11.70
N ILE A 5 6.44 -32.13 -13.00
CA ILE A 5 5.16 -32.65 -13.52
C ILE A 5 4.96 -34.13 -13.17
N GLU A 6 6.03 -34.94 -13.23
CA GLU A 6 5.94 -36.36 -12.87
C GLU A 6 5.77 -36.55 -11.36
N ASP A 7 6.39 -35.69 -10.55
CA ASP A 7 6.26 -35.70 -9.08
C ASP A 7 4.84 -35.31 -8.61
N ILE A 8 4.14 -34.45 -9.34
CA ILE A 8 2.73 -34.09 -9.06
C ILE A 8 1.79 -35.27 -9.35
N SER A 9 2.05 -36.04 -10.41
CA SER A 9 1.21 -37.20 -10.78
C SER A 9 1.28 -38.37 -9.80
N LYS A 10 2.38 -38.45 -9.02
CA LYS A 10 2.65 -39.52 -8.06
C LYS A 10 2.02 -39.30 -6.68
N TYR A 11 1.60 -38.05 -6.40
CA TYR A 11 0.91 -37.63 -5.16
C TYR A 11 -0.61 -37.48 -5.36
N ASN A 12 -1.19 -38.31 -6.21
CA ASN A 12 -2.64 -38.50 -6.24
C ASN A 12 -3.06 -39.31 -5.00
N ASN A 13 -3.32 -38.62 -3.90
CA ASN A 13 -4.41 -38.88 -2.94
C ASN A 13 -4.25 -37.95 -1.73
N GLU A 14 -5.29 -37.15 -1.50
CA GLU A 14 -5.57 -36.36 -0.29
C GLU A 14 -4.77 -35.05 -0.11
N LEU A 15 -5.50 -33.94 -0.09
CA LEU A 15 -5.09 -32.55 0.19
C LEU A 15 -4.51 -31.74 -0.98
N PHE A 16 -5.23 -31.64 -2.09
CA PHE A 16 -5.06 -30.48 -2.98
C PHE A 16 -5.78 -29.28 -2.38
N ASP A 17 -4.99 -28.42 -1.73
CA ASP A 17 -5.43 -27.06 -1.40
C ASP A 17 -5.66 -26.28 -2.71
N ASN A 18 -6.69 -25.42 -2.76
CA ASN A 18 -7.11 -24.68 -3.96
C ASN A 18 -6.05 -23.64 -4.46
N ASN A 19 -4.87 -23.65 -3.87
CA ASN A 19 -3.80 -22.68 -4.07
C ASN A 19 -2.51 -23.21 -4.71
N MET A 20 -2.48 -24.46 -5.18
CA MET A 20 -1.29 -25.01 -5.85
C MET A 20 -1.34 -24.83 -7.38
N VAL A 21 -0.18 -24.54 -7.98
CA VAL A 21 0.01 -24.49 -9.45
C VAL A 21 1.20 -25.36 -9.83
N GLY A 22 1.00 -26.26 -10.79
CA GLY A 22 2.08 -27.02 -11.39
C GLY A 22 2.80 -26.21 -12.46
N ILE A 23 4.13 -26.15 -12.41
CA ILE A 23 4.96 -25.54 -13.45
C ILE A 23 6.01 -26.53 -13.94
N SER A 24 6.47 -26.32 -15.18
CA SER A 24 7.70 -26.93 -15.69
C SER A 24 8.57 -25.86 -16.31
N SER A 25 9.68 -25.56 -15.64
CA SER A 25 10.69 -24.61 -16.13
C SER A 25 11.41 -25.14 -17.37
N ILE A 26 11.48 -26.46 -17.54
CA ILE A 26 12.11 -27.09 -18.72
C ILE A 26 11.24 -26.93 -19.96
N ASN A 27 9.91 -26.99 -19.79
CA ASN A 27 8.95 -26.84 -20.87
C ASN A 27 8.46 -25.38 -21.04
N ASN A 28 9.06 -24.41 -20.35
CA ASN A 28 8.65 -22.99 -20.32
C ASN A 28 7.17 -22.78 -19.95
N GLN A 29 6.61 -23.62 -19.09
CA GLN A 29 5.22 -23.53 -18.63
C GLN A 29 5.15 -22.66 -17.36
N ILE A 30 5.30 -21.35 -17.54
CA ILE A 30 5.26 -20.35 -16.44
C ILE A 30 3.97 -19.52 -16.38
N GLU A 31 3.14 -19.60 -17.43
CA GLU A 31 1.94 -18.76 -17.55
C GLU A 31 0.91 -18.99 -16.44
N ASP A 32 0.72 -20.25 -16.03
CA ASP A 32 -0.20 -20.58 -14.93
C ASP A 32 0.28 -19.99 -13.59
N LEU A 33 1.60 -19.91 -13.38
CA LEU A 33 2.18 -19.24 -12.21
C LEU A 33 1.96 -17.73 -12.27
N ILE A 34 2.19 -17.10 -13.42
CA ILE A 34 1.94 -15.67 -13.63
C ILE A 34 0.46 -15.36 -13.35
N LYS A 35 -0.45 -16.18 -13.88
CA LYS A 35 -1.90 -16.01 -13.69
C LYS A 35 -2.30 -16.18 -12.22
N LYS A 36 -1.74 -17.16 -11.51
CA LYS A 36 -2.02 -17.34 -10.08
C LYS A 36 -1.47 -16.20 -9.23
N ILE A 37 -0.25 -15.73 -9.50
CA ILE A 37 0.32 -14.55 -8.83
C ILE A 37 -0.61 -13.34 -9.05
N ARG A 38 -1.05 -13.09 -10.29
CA ARG A 38 -2.01 -12.00 -10.57
C ARG A 38 -3.32 -12.14 -9.79
N SER A 39 -3.85 -13.37 -9.68
CA SER A 39 -5.07 -13.62 -8.90
C SER A 39 -4.89 -13.42 -7.39
N ILE A 40 -3.71 -13.74 -6.84
CA ILE A 40 -3.42 -13.55 -5.40
C ILE A 40 -3.29 -12.08 -5.05
N PHE A 41 -2.74 -11.28 -5.97
CA PHE A 41 -2.53 -9.85 -5.77
C PHE A 41 -3.66 -8.98 -6.32
N GLU A 42 -4.79 -9.57 -6.74
CA GLU A 42 -5.96 -8.86 -7.28
C GLU A 42 -5.58 -7.76 -8.28
N VAL A 43 -4.54 -8.03 -9.10
CA VAL A 43 -3.86 -7.01 -9.92
C VAL A 43 -4.83 -6.32 -10.90
N ASP A 44 -5.92 -6.99 -11.25
CA ASP A 44 -6.95 -6.44 -12.14
C ASP A 44 -7.77 -5.32 -11.46
N GLU A 45 -7.96 -5.32 -10.13
CA GLU A 45 -8.57 -4.19 -9.39
C GLU A 45 -7.65 -2.98 -9.32
N PHE A 46 -6.32 -3.21 -9.29
CA PHE A 46 -5.33 -2.12 -9.28
C PHE A 46 -5.29 -1.32 -10.59
N ILE A 47 -5.73 -1.90 -11.72
CA ILE A 47 -5.72 -1.24 -13.03
C ILE A 47 -6.82 -0.17 -13.15
N GLU A 48 -7.95 -0.35 -12.46
CA GLU A 48 -9.05 0.62 -12.43
C GLU A 48 -8.88 1.70 -11.35
N SER A 49 -8.11 1.42 -10.30
CA SER A 49 -7.74 2.43 -9.31
C SER A 49 -6.70 3.39 -9.91
N ASP A 50 -6.96 4.69 -9.83
CA ASP A 50 -6.00 5.71 -10.26
C ASP A 50 -4.77 5.68 -9.32
N LEU A 51 -3.80 4.82 -9.63
CA LEU A 51 -2.57 4.56 -8.87
C LEU A 51 -1.69 5.81 -8.66
N ASN A 52 -2.07 6.92 -9.27
CA ASN A 52 -1.35 8.19 -9.22
C ASN A 52 -1.57 8.99 -7.92
N VAL A 53 -2.49 8.58 -7.04
CA VAL A 53 -2.91 9.44 -5.93
C VAL A 53 -2.12 9.22 -4.63
N LEU A 54 -1.49 8.06 -4.40
CA LEU A 54 -0.75 7.76 -3.17
C LEU A 54 0.55 7.00 -3.45
N GLN A 55 1.67 7.72 -3.61
CA GLN A 55 2.91 7.16 -4.15
C GLN A 55 3.93 6.71 -3.09
N SER A 56 3.65 6.87 -1.78
CA SER A 56 4.59 6.47 -0.71
C SER A 56 3.89 6.06 0.58
N ASN A 57 4.40 5.00 1.24
CA ASN A 57 4.01 4.60 2.60
C ASN A 57 4.06 5.77 3.60
N ARG A 58 4.98 6.73 3.39
CA ARG A 58 5.04 7.96 4.20
C ARG A 58 3.79 8.83 4.02
N GLN A 59 3.36 9.05 2.78
CA GLN A 59 2.17 9.85 2.48
C GLN A 59 0.93 9.17 3.06
N ILE A 60 0.82 7.85 2.92
CA ILE A 60 -0.26 7.05 3.52
C ILE A 60 -0.33 7.26 5.04
N GLY A 61 0.79 7.12 5.75
CA GLY A 61 0.82 7.35 7.19
C GLY A 61 0.46 8.79 7.59
N ILE A 62 0.81 9.80 6.78
CA ILE A 62 0.36 11.18 7.05
C ILE A 62 -1.15 11.32 6.82
N PHE A 63 -1.71 10.69 5.78
CA PHE A 63 -3.16 10.69 5.53
C PHE A 63 -3.96 9.99 6.63
N GLU A 64 -3.47 8.87 7.17
CA GLU A 64 -4.09 8.20 8.31
C GLU A 64 -4.13 9.12 9.54
N ASN A 65 -3.05 9.86 9.79
CA ASN A 65 -2.99 10.84 10.87
C ASN A 65 -3.94 12.03 10.65
N ILE A 66 -4.10 12.51 9.40
CA ILE A 66 -5.07 13.55 9.06
C ILE A 66 -6.50 13.06 9.33
N LYS A 67 -6.81 11.84 8.87
CA LYS A 67 -8.11 11.22 9.11
C LYS A 67 -8.40 11.14 10.60
N HIS A 68 -7.43 10.70 11.40
CA HIS A 68 -7.58 10.61 12.85
C HIS A 68 -7.88 11.96 13.51
N ASP A 69 -7.17 13.04 13.13
CA ASP A 69 -7.43 14.38 13.68
C ASP A 69 -8.84 14.88 13.33
N LEU A 70 -9.31 14.62 12.10
CA LEU A 70 -10.64 14.99 11.66
C LEU A 70 -11.73 14.18 12.38
N GLU A 71 -11.51 12.88 12.59
CA GLU A 71 -12.40 12.03 13.39
C GLU A 71 -12.49 12.53 14.84
N ASN A 72 -11.36 12.89 15.45
CA ASN A 72 -11.33 13.49 16.79
C ASN A 72 -12.09 14.82 16.82
N SER A 73 -12.00 15.64 15.78
CA SER A 73 -12.79 16.88 15.67
C SER A 73 -14.29 16.62 15.67
N ILE A 74 -14.74 15.58 14.94
CA ILE A 74 -16.15 15.16 14.91
C ILE A 74 -16.58 14.66 16.30
N ILE A 75 -15.74 13.88 16.98
CA ILE A 75 -16.00 13.38 18.34
C ILE A 75 -16.13 14.54 19.32
N SER A 76 -15.19 15.49 19.31
CA SER A 76 -15.21 16.69 20.16
C SER A 76 -16.47 17.52 19.95
N LEU A 77 -16.90 17.71 18.70
CA LEU A 77 -18.17 18.39 18.39
C LEU A 77 -19.37 17.65 18.97
N ASN A 78 -19.44 16.33 18.80
CA ASN A 78 -20.54 15.51 19.32
C ASN A 78 -20.58 15.51 20.87
N ASN A 79 -19.41 15.56 21.50
CA ASN A 79 -19.27 15.59 22.96
C ASN A 79 -19.47 16.99 23.56
N HIS A 80 -19.78 18.01 22.75
CA HIS A 80 -19.92 19.41 23.18
C HIS A 80 -18.66 19.93 23.88
N GLU A 81 -17.50 19.46 23.44
CA GLU A 81 -16.21 19.94 23.92
C GLU A 81 -15.96 21.40 23.47
N PRO A 82 -15.06 22.13 24.16
CA PRO A 82 -14.70 23.48 23.77
C PRO A 82 -14.26 23.56 22.31
N LEU A 83 -14.74 24.59 21.60
CA LEU A 83 -14.43 24.82 20.19
C LEU A 83 -12.92 24.94 19.92
N ASP A 84 -12.14 25.38 20.90
CA ASP A 84 -10.68 25.47 20.82
C ASP A 84 -10.03 24.11 20.51
N LEU A 85 -10.56 23.01 21.06
CA LEU A 85 -10.04 21.66 20.78
C LEU A 85 -10.34 21.22 19.35
N VAL A 86 -11.51 21.58 18.84
CA VAL A 86 -11.91 21.31 17.47
C VAL A 86 -11.01 22.10 16.50
N ILE A 87 -10.81 23.40 16.76
CA ILE A 87 -9.94 24.26 15.95
C ILE A 87 -8.51 23.72 15.93
N TYR A 88 -7.98 23.32 17.09
CA TYR A 88 -6.65 22.73 17.18
C TYR A 88 -6.51 21.49 16.28
N ASN A 89 -7.45 20.55 16.35
CA ASN A 89 -7.40 19.35 15.51
C ASN A 89 -7.48 19.69 14.00
N TYR A 90 -8.27 20.70 13.60
CA TYR A 90 -8.29 21.19 12.23
C TYR A 90 -6.96 21.82 11.79
N GLU A 91 -6.31 22.60 12.66
CA GLU A 91 -4.99 23.18 12.37
C GLU A 91 -3.94 22.08 12.17
N GLN A 92 -3.95 21.05 13.02
CA GLN A 92 -3.04 19.91 12.90
C GLN A 92 -3.24 19.13 11.60
N ALA A 93 -4.50 18.86 11.22
CA ALA A 93 -4.84 18.22 9.95
C ALA A 93 -4.35 19.08 8.76
N ASN A 94 -4.56 20.39 8.82
CA ASN A 94 -4.15 21.32 7.77
C ASN A 94 -2.62 21.42 7.63
N MET A 95 -1.87 21.44 8.74
CA MET A 95 -0.41 21.41 8.72
C MET A 95 0.13 20.11 8.09
N LYS A 96 -0.48 18.96 8.41
CA LYS A 96 -0.12 17.66 7.82
C LYS A 96 -0.42 17.63 6.31
N LEU A 97 -1.53 18.23 5.87
CA LEU A 97 -1.85 18.39 4.45
C LEU A 97 -0.83 19.29 3.74
N ALA A 98 -0.47 20.42 4.34
CA ALA A 98 0.54 21.32 3.80
C ALA A 98 1.91 20.64 3.65
N LYS A 99 2.27 19.75 4.59
CA LYS A 99 3.48 18.93 4.51
C LYS A 99 3.47 17.96 3.34
N ILE A 100 2.33 17.31 3.04
CA ILE A 100 2.20 16.44 1.85
C ILE A 100 2.39 17.25 0.56
N LEU A 101 1.87 18.47 0.51
CA LEU A 101 1.96 19.37 -0.64
C LEU A 101 3.32 20.07 -0.78
N GLY A 102 4.25 19.89 0.16
CA GLY A 102 5.55 20.54 0.14
C GLY A 102 5.53 22.02 0.56
N ASN A 103 4.41 22.49 1.11
CA ASN A 103 4.25 23.87 1.62
C ASN A 103 4.64 24.00 3.11
N GLY A 104 5.07 22.89 3.74
CA GLY A 104 5.57 22.87 5.12
C GLY A 104 7.04 23.25 5.21
N ASN A 105 7.39 24.13 6.16
CA ASN A 105 8.76 24.51 6.47
C ASN A 105 9.48 23.37 7.23
N GLU A 106 9.80 22.26 6.57
CA GLU A 106 10.65 21.22 7.16
C GLU A 106 11.81 20.90 6.22
N TYR A 107 13.01 21.37 6.57
CA TYR A 107 14.27 21.05 5.91
C TYR A 107 14.53 19.53 5.83
N ASP A 108 14.09 18.77 6.84
CA ASP A 108 14.25 17.31 6.90
C ASP A 108 13.46 16.55 5.82
N PHE A 109 12.31 17.08 5.38
CA PHE A 109 11.47 16.41 4.39
C PHE A 109 12.16 16.31 3.02
N LEU A 110 12.80 17.41 2.59
CA LEU A 110 13.49 17.46 1.30
C LEU A 110 14.76 16.62 1.37
N ASP A 111 15.51 16.69 2.46
CA ASP A 111 16.74 15.89 2.62
C ASP A 111 16.44 14.39 2.64
N ASP A 112 15.42 13.93 3.35
CA ASP A 112 15.01 12.52 3.34
C ASP A 112 14.46 12.07 1.99
N LEU A 113 13.80 12.97 1.25
CA LEU A 113 13.35 12.70 -0.11
C LEU A 113 14.55 12.50 -1.04
N PHE A 114 15.54 13.42 -1.00
CA PHE A 114 16.70 13.41 -1.89
C PHE A 114 17.77 12.38 -1.53
N LYS A 115 17.81 11.86 -0.29
CA LYS A 115 18.67 10.72 0.10
C LYS A 115 18.47 9.47 -0.76
N ASN A 116 17.27 9.28 -1.32
CA ASN A 116 16.93 8.14 -2.17
C ASN A 116 17.13 8.43 -3.67
N PHE A 117 17.54 9.63 -4.05
CA PHE A 117 17.86 9.97 -5.44
C PHE A 117 19.34 9.72 -5.72
N CYS A 118 19.62 9.17 -6.90
CA CYS A 118 20.99 9.07 -7.39
C CYS A 118 21.63 10.46 -7.49
N VAL A 119 22.90 10.58 -7.11
CA VAL A 119 23.66 11.84 -7.20
C VAL A 119 23.73 12.28 -8.67
N GLY A 120 23.27 13.50 -8.96
CA GLY A 120 23.30 14.10 -10.31
C GLY A 120 21.94 14.30 -10.99
N LYS A 121 20.84 14.21 -10.24
CA LYS A 121 19.51 14.68 -10.66
C LYS A 121 19.17 16.03 -10.05
#